data_AF-A0A348N0M1-F1
#
_entry.id   AF-A0A348N0M1-F1
#
_cell.length_a   1.000
_cell.length_b   1.000
_cell.length_c   1.000
_cell.angle_alpha   90.00
_cell.angle_beta   90.00
_cell.angle_gamma   90.00
#
_symmetry.space_group_name_H-M   'P 1'
#
loop_
_entity.id
_entity.type
_entity.pdbx_description
1 polymer ?
#
loop_
_entity_poly.entity_id
_entity_poly.type
_entity_poly.pdbx_seq_one_letter_code
_entity_poly.pdbx_strand_id
1 'polypeptide(L)' 'VAVISKDELKESASLYAQGGISVVLDKADSLSSHIEDTIAAGAGLCNPDSVQFTVNQARDSI' A
#
# COMPACT_ATOMS: atom_id res chain seq x y z
N VAL A 1 -21.30 15.84 -3.53
CA VAL A 1 -20.13 15.27 -2.82
C VAL A 1 -19.60 16.33 -1.87
N ALA A 2 -19.32 15.99 -0.61
CA ALA A 2 -18.72 16.89 0.37
C ALA A 2 -17.54 16.18 1.05
N VAL A 3 -16.44 16.90 1.33
CA VAL A 3 -15.24 16.40 2.01
C VAL A 3 -15.09 17.18 3.32
N ILE A 4 -14.93 16.47 4.43
CA ILE A 4 -14.82 17.04 5.77
C ILE A 4 -13.50 16.56 6.38
N SER A 5 -12.73 17.48 6.96
CA SER A 5 -11.49 17.18 7.70
C SER A 5 -11.54 17.85 9.07
N LYS A 6 -10.81 17.29 10.03
CA LYS A 6 -10.65 17.87 11.37
C LYS A 6 -9.86 19.18 11.32
N ASP A 7 -9.00 19.33 10.32
CA ASP A 7 -8.13 20.48 10.10
C ASP A 7 -8.06 20.83 8.60
N GLU A 8 -7.15 21.72 8.20
CA GLU A 8 -6.88 22.00 6.79
C GLU A 8 -6.72 20.71 5.98
N LEU A 9 -7.28 20.67 4.77
CA LEU A 9 -7.33 19.43 3.96
C LEU A 9 -5.94 18.82 3.66
N LYS A 10 -4.89 19.64 3.68
CA LYS A 10 -3.52 19.18 3.46
C LYS A 10 -2.85 18.70 4.74
N GLU A 11 -3.33 19.13 5.89
CA GLU A 11 -2.74 18.81 7.19
C GLU A 11 -3.10 17.38 7.59
N SER A 12 -2.22 16.43 7.23
CA SER A 12 -2.39 15.00 7.47
C SER A 12 -1.06 14.27 7.33
N ALA A 13 -0.99 13.02 7.81
CA ALA A 13 0.19 12.17 7.63
C ALA A 13 0.61 12.02 6.16
N SER A 14 -0.33 12.13 5.21
CA SER A 14 -0.05 12.06 3.77
C SER A 14 0.87 13.19 3.30
N LEU A 15 0.75 14.41 3.86
CA LEU A 15 1.63 15.53 3.51
C LEU A 15 3.07 15.31 3.99
N TYR A 16 3.23 14.61 5.11
CA TYR A 16 4.53 14.38 5.76
C TYR A 16 5.19 13.06 5.38
N ALA A 17 4.61 12.26 4.48
CA ALA A 17 5.20 10.99 4.06
C ALA A 17 6.54 11.22 3.33
N GLN A 18 7.62 10.61 3.83
CA GLN A 18 8.98 10.80 3.28
C GLN A 18 9.56 9.56 2.61
N GLY A 19 9.02 8.37 2.90
CA GLY A 19 9.58 7.10 2.43
C GLY A 19 9.32 6.89 0.93
N GLY A 20 8.16 6.35 0.61
CA GLY A 20 7.77 6.04 -0.76
C GLY A 20 6.52 5.18 -0.80
N ILE A 21 6.05 4.89 -2.02
CA ILE A 21 4.94 3.97 -2.26
C ILE A 21 5.53 2.64 -2.73
N SER A 22 5.12 1.55 -2.09
CA SER A 22 5.59 0.20 -2.41
C SER A 22 4.85 -0.36 -3.63
N VAL A 23 5.59 -0.80 -4.65
CA VAL A 23 5.04 -1.37 -5.89
C VAL A 23 6.08 -2.23 -6.60
N VAL A 24 5.64 -3.35 -7.19
CA VAL A 24 6.48 -4.21 -8.03
C VAL A 24 6.62 -3.59 -9.43
N LEU A 25 7.75 -2.94 -9.70
CA LEU A 25 8.04 -2.32 -11.00
C LEU A 25 9.22 -2.98 -11.73
N ASP A 26 10.18 -3.51 -10.99
CA ASP A 26 11.37 -4.12 -11.53
C ASP A 26 11.07 -5.51 -12.10
N LYS A 27 11.81 -5.91 -13.13
CA LYS A 27 11.67 -7.25 -13.74
C LYS A 27 12.27 -8.36 -12.86
N ALA A 28 13.17 -8.00 -11.95
CA ALA A 28 13.75 -8.89 -10.96
C ALA A 28 12.87 -9.05 -9.70
N ASP A 29 11.84 -8.22 -9.55
CA ASP A 29 10.85 -8.32 -8.47
C ASP A 29 9.58 -9.05 -8.94
N SER A 30 8.77 -9.55 -8.01
CA SER A 30 7.56 -10.32 -8.33
C SER A 30 6.43 -10.06 -7.34
N LEU A 31 5.19 -10.12 -7.86
CA LEU A 31 3.98 -9.97 -7.04
C LEU A 31 3.93 -11.03 -5.92
N SER A 32 4.36 -12.27 -6.20
CA SER A 32 4.41 -13.33 -5.20
C SER A 32 5.35 -13.02 -4.04
N SER A 33 6.58 -12.56 -4.33
CA SER A 33 7.54 -12.17 -3.29
C SER A 33 6.98 -11.06 -2.40
N HIS A 34 6.38 -10.04 -3.01
CA HIS A 34 5.81 -8.91 -2.29
C HIS A 34 4.61 -9.32 -1.42
N ILE A 35 3.75 -10.24 -1.90
CA ILE A 35 2.66 -10.81 -1.12
C ILE A 35 3.22 -11.58 0.08
N GLU A 36 4.20 -12.44 -0.13
CA GLU A 36 4.83 -13.25 0.94
C GLU A 36 5.46 -12.35 2.00
N ASP A 37 6.20 -11.31 1.60
CA ASP A 37 6.80 -10.34 2.52
C ASP A 37 5.73 -9.62 3.36
N THR A 38 4.63 -9.23 2.73
CA THR A 38 3.53 -8.55 3.42
C THR A 38 2.86 -9.47 4.45
N ILE A 39 2.60 -10.73 4.09
CA ILE A 39 2.02 -11.73 5.01
C ILE A 39 2.96 -12.04 6.16
N ALA A 40 4.26 -12.17 5.88
CA ALA A 40 5.29 -12.42 6.90
C ALA A 40 5.38 -11.25 7.89
N ALA A 41 5.45 -10.01 7.39
CA ALA A 41 5.46 -8.81 8.22
C ALA A 41 4.17 -8.64 9.04
N GLY A 42 3.04 -9.11 8.51
CA GLY A 42 1.73 -9.06 9.16
C GLY A 42 1.55 -10.04 10.33
N ALA A 43 2.52 -10.91 10.62
CA ALA A 43 2.54 -11.80 11.78
C ALA A 43 1.24 -12.64 11.94
N GLY A 44 0.66 -13.09 10.82
CA GLY A 44 -0.56 -13.91 10.81
C GLY A 44 -1.87 -13.14 11.03
N LEU A 45 -1.82 -11.81 11.07
CA LEU A 45 -2.99 -10.94 11.26
C LEU A 45 -3.52 -10.36 9.94
N CYS A 46 -2.81 -10.56 8.83
CA CYS A 46 -3.27 -10.14 7.52
C CYS A 46 -4.50 -10.95 7.07
N ASN A 47 -5.42 -10.29 6.37
CA ASN A 47 -6.35 -10.96 5.48
C ASN A 47 -5.63 -11.24 4.15
N PRO A 48 -5.38 -12.52 3.77
CA PRO A 48 -4.63 -12.85 2.57
C PRO A 48 -5.26 -12.32 1.28
N ASP A 49 -6.58 -12.34 1.17
CA ASP A 49 -7.29 -11.87 -0.03
C ASP A 49 -7.11 -10.36 -0.21
N SER A 50 -7.08 -9.60 0.89
CA SER A 50 -6.82 -8.16 0.86
C SER A 50 -5.38 -7.85 0.46
N VAL A 51 -4.41 -8.63 0.94
CA VAL A 51 -2.99 -8.47 0.56
C VAL A 51 -2.82 -8.75 -0.94
N GLN A 52 -3.36 -9.89 -1.41
CA GLN A 52 -3.26 -10.27 -2.81
C GLN A 52 -3.93 -9.24 -3.73
N PHE A 53 -5.13 -8.75 -3.38
CA PHE A 53 -5.79 -7.69 -4.13
C PHE A 53 -4.95 -6.42 -4.18
N THR A 54 -4.46 -5.95 -3.03
CA THR A 54 -3.71 -4.69 -2.94
C THR A 54 -2.43 -4.74 -3.76
N VAL A 55 -1.65 -5.81 -3.63
CA VAL A 55 -0.37 -5.97 -4.35
C VAL A 55 -0.60 -6.09 -5.86
N ASN A 56 -1.61 -6.85 -6.29
CA ASN A 56 -1.92 -6.99 -7.72
C ASN A 56 -2.38 -5.68 -8.39
N GLN A 57 -3.10 -4.82 -7.65
CA GLN A 57 -3.61 -3.55 -8.17
C GLN A 57 -2.61 -2.38 -8.08
N ALA A 58 -1.50 -2.55 -7.35
CA ALA A 58 -0.60 -1.45 -7.02
C ALA A 58 -0.01 -0.76 -8.26
N ARG A 59 0.34 -1.52 -9.30
CA ARG A 59 0.96 -0.98 -10.52
C ARG A 59 0.03 -0.06 -11.32
N ASP A 60 -1.26 -0.39 -11.37
CA ASP A 60 -2.25 0.40 -12.11
C ASP A 60 -2.70 1.65 -11.33
N SER A 61 -2.34 1.75 -10.05
CA SER A 61 -2.77 2.80 -9.12
C SER A 61 -1.72 3.90 -8.90
N ILE A 62 -0.60 3.85 -9.64
CA ILE A 62 0.53 4.80 -9.60
C ILE A 62 0.68 5.45 -10.97
#